data_AF-A0AAV8ZPM6-F1
#
_entry.id   AF-A0AAV8ZPM6-F1
#
_cell.length_a   1.000
_cell.length_b   1.000
_cell.length_c   1.000
_cell.angle_alpha   90.00
_cell.angle_beta   90.00
_cell.angle_gamma   90.00
#
_symmetry.space_group_name_H-M   'P 1'
#
loop_
_entity.id
_entity.type
_entity.pdbx_description
1 polymer ?
#
loop_
_entity_poly.entity_id
_entity_poly.type
_entity_poly.pdbx_seq_one_letter_code
_entity_poly.pdbx_strand_id
1 'polypeptide(L)'
;MSFLVPIIAQAHHQYGANRTELTAKALYLSCVMQYPLYGTTMFPVTYRGYWSYGNALTLGVNCDGIMLIKNDDKFVLNEFRYQEIESILLDPSDSFITITLQRHLNDNNHKCYVFETAQKNEIGSLIASYCPSLAGWLTESEAPQKKVKGQ
;
A
#
# COMPACT_ATOMS: atom_id res chain seq x y z
N MET A 1 -14.36 -27.01 15.20
CA MET A 1 -15.09 -25.84 15.76
C MET A 1 -15.11 -25.83 17.31
N SER A 2 -15.01 -26.98 17.99
CA SER A 2 -15.13 -27.13 19.45
C SER A 2 -14.03 -26.51 20.32
N PHE A 3 -12.81 -26.30 19.80
CA PHE A 3 -11.68 -25.75 20.58
C PHE A 3 -11.66 -24.23 20.70
N LEU A 4 -12.29 -23.51 19.76
CA LEU A 4 -12.23 -22.05 19.73
C LEU A 4 -13.16 -21.41 20.79
N VAL A 5 -14.29 -22.06 21.06
CA VAL A 5 -15.31 -21.60 22.01
C VAL A 5 -14.75 -21.38 23.42
N PRO A 6 -14.07 -22.35 24.07
CA PRO A 6 -13.54 -22.12 25.42
C PRO A 6 -12.45 -21.03 25.46
N ILE A 7 -11.63 -20.92 24.40
CA ILE A 7 -10.57 -19.90 24.31
C ILE A 7 -11.17 -18.50 24.22
N ILE A 8 -12.16 -18.30 23.36
CA ILE A 8 -12.85 -17.00 23.23
C ILE A 8 -13.62 -16.68 24.52
N ALA A 9 -14.29 -17.65 25.14
CA ALA A 9 -15.00 -17.44 26.40
C ALA A 9 -14.07 -16.98 27.53
N GLN A 10 -12.89 -17.61 27.64
CA GLN A 10 -11.87 -17.21 28.61
C GLN A 10 -11.32 -15.81 28.31
N ALA A 11 -11.01 -15.50 27.05
CA ALA A 11 -10.55 -14.16 26.65
C ALA A 11 -11.61 -13.09 26.91
N HIS A 12 -12.89 -13.38 26.65
CA HIS A 12 -14.00 -12.49 26.97
C HIS A 12 -14.06 -12.25 28.49
N HIS A 13 -13.97 -13.29 29.31
CA HIS A 13 -13.98 -13.14 30.77
C HIS A 13 -12.79 -12.29 31.28
N GLN A 14 -11.61 -12.45 30.69
CA GLN A 14 -10.39 -11.74 31.11
C GLN A 14 -10.35 -10.27 30.64
N TYR A 15 -10.69 -10.02 29.37
CA TYR A 15 -10.44 -8.73 28.73
C TYR A 15 -11.72 -7.94 28.41
N GLY A 16 -12.85 -8.63 28.20
CA GLY A 16 -14.13 -8.03 27.79
C GLY A 16 -15.17 -7.87 28.89
N ALA A 17 -15.18 -8.74 29.90
CA ALA A 17 -16.21 -8.76 30.93
C ALA A 17 -16.21 -7.46 31.74
N ASN A 18 -17.42 -6.95 32.03
CA ASN A 18 -17.65 -5.70 32.77
C ASN A 18 -17.03 -4.45 32.12
N ARG A 19 -16.67 -4.51 30.84
CA ARG A 19 -16.28 -3.33 30.06
C ARG A 19 -17.49 -2.75 29.37
N THR A 20 -17.57 -1.42 29.33
CA THR A 20 -18.52 -0.74 28.43
C THR A 20 -18.15 -1.02 26.98
N GLU A 21 -19.11 -0.91 26.07
CA GLU A 21 -18.85 -1.07 24.63
C GLU A 21 -17.73 -0.14 24.15
N LEU A 22 -17.72 1.11 24.62
CA LEU A 22 -16.68 2.09 24.28
C LEU A 22 -15.30 1.63 24.77
N THR A 23 -15.19 1.17 26.01
CA THR A 23 -13.92 0.67 26.57
C THR A 23 -13.45 -0.58 25.82
N ALA A 24 -14.37 -1.49 25.48
CA ALA A 24 -14.03 -2.69 24.72
C ALA A 24 -13.48 -2.35 23.32
N LYS A 25 -14.11 -1.39 22.62
CA LYS A 25 -13.62 -0.89 21.32
C LYS A 25 -12.23 -0.24 21.45
N ALA A 26 -12.02 0.59 22.47
CA ALA A 26 -10.73 1.23 22.71
C ALA A 26 -9.62 0.20 22.99
N LEU A 27 -9.87 -0.80 23.85
CA LEU A 27 -8.92 -1.88 24.14
C LEU A 27 -8.61 -2.72 22.90
N TYR A 28 -9.62 -3.02 22.09
CA TYR A 28 -9.43 -3.72 20.83
C TYR A 28 -8.49 -2.93 19.90
N LEU A 29 -8.78 -1.64 19.68
CA LEU A 29 -7.94 -0.77 18.85
C LEU A 29 -6.51 -0.68 19.37
N SER A 30 -6.30 -0.50 20.68
CA SER A 30 -4.96 -0.48 21.28
C SER A 30 -4.16 -1.77 21.06
N CYS A 31 -4.83 -2.91 20.88
CA CYS A 31 -4.19 -4.18 20.54
C CYS A 31 -3.84 -4.22 19.04
N VAL A 32 -4.81 -3.96 18.17
CA VAL A 32 -4.59 -4.08 16.73
C VAL A 32 -3.65 -3.01 16.16
N MET A 33 -3.55 -1.84 16.80
CA MET A 33 -2.60 -0.77 16.44
C MET A 33 -1.14 -1.17 16.57
N GLN A 34 -0.83 -2.25 17.30
CA GLN A 34 0.54 -2.75 17.46
C GLN A 34 1.00 -3.60 16.26
N TYR A 35 0.08 -4.00 15.37
CA TYR A 35 0.40 -4.83 14.23
C TYR A 35 0.96 -3.97 13.07
N PRO A 36 2.02 -4.43 12.38
CA PRO A 36 2.66 -3.65 11.31
C PRO A 36 1.74 -3.24 10.15
N LEU A 37 0.67 -4.01 9.91
CA LEU A 37 -0.29 -3.76 8.83
C LEU A 37 -1.51 -2.96 9.28
N TYR A 38 -1.52 -2.44 10.51
CA TYR A 38 -2.63 -1.63 11.00
C TYR A 38 -2.81 -0.38 10.15
N GLY A 39 -4.05 -0.08 9.78
CA GLY A 39 -4.37 1.09 8.96
C GLY A 39 -3.92 0.99 7.50
N THR A 40 -3.46 -0.19 7.05
CA THR A 40 -2.97 -0.40 5.68
C THR A 40 -4.07 -0.95 4.77
N THR A 41 -4.33 -0.25 3.67
CA THR A 41 -5.14 -0.78 2.56
C THR A 41 -4.26 -1.64 1.68
N MET A 42 -4.69 -2.88 1.40
CA MET A 42 -3.89 -3.89 0.70
C MET A 42 -4.43 -4.15 -0.70
N PHE A 43 -3.60 -3.97 -1.72
CA PHE A 43 -3.94 -4.21 -3.12
C PHE A 43 -3.13 -5.38 -3.69
N PRO A 44 -3.77 -6.40 -4.27
CA PRO A 44 -3.05 -7.42 -5.02
C PRO A 44 -2.42 -6.79 -6.27
N VAL A 45 -1.13 -7.04 -6.47
CA VAL A 45 -0.38 -6.54 -7.64
C VAL A 45 0.63 -7.59 -8.14
N THR A 46 1.03 -7.47 -9.41
CA THR A 46 2.12 -8.27 -9.98
C THR A 46 3.33 -7.38 -10.26
N TYR A 47 4.44 -7.59 -9.56
CA TYR A 47 5.70 -6.91 -9.85
C TYR A 47 6.29 -7.39 -11.17
N ARG A 48 6.68 -6.44 -12.02
CA ARG A 48 7.22 -6.70 -13.36
C ARG A 48 8.75 -6.66 -13.42
N GLY A 49 9.42 -6.41 -12.30
CA GLY A 49 10.87 -6.48 -12.19
C GLY A 49 11.38 -7.87 -11.76
N TYR A 50 12.69 -7.96 -11.55
CA TYR A 50 13.36 -9.21 -11.15
C TYR A 50 13.70 -9.19 -9.65
N TRP A 51 13.35 -10.27 -8.95
CA TRP A 51 13.71 -10.51 -7.55
C TRP A 51 13.47 -11.99 -7.17
N SER A 52 13.81 -12.39 -5.95
CA SER A 52 13.71 -13.78 -5.47
C SER A 52 12.36 -14.16 -4.85
N TYR A 53 11.43 -13.21 -4.68
CA TYR A 53 10.20 -13.40 -3.91
C TYR A 53 8.96 -13.80 -4.74
N GLY A 54 9.13 -13.99 -6.05
CA GLY A 54 8.02 -14.25 -6.97
C GLY A 54 7.22 -13.00 -7.32
N ASN A 55 6.56 -12.98 -8.47
CA ASN A 55 6.05 -11.73 -9.02
C ASN A 55 4.71 -11.28 -8.42
N ALA A 56 3.95 -12.17 -7.79
CA ALA A 56 2.68 -11.81 -7.15
C ALA A 56 2.93 -11.34 -5.70
N LEU A 57 2.49 -10.12 -5.38
CA LEU A 57 2.63 -9.53 -4.05
C LEU A 57 1.38 -8.71 -3.68
N THR A 58 1.40 -8.13 -2.49
CA THR A 58 0.44 -7.13 -2.03
C THR A 58 1.16 -5.78 -1.91
N LEU A 59 0.62 -4.74 -2.53
CA LEU A 59 1.00 -3.36 -2.29
C LEU A 59 0.13 -2.80 -1.16
N GLY A 60 0.75 -2.52 -0.02
CA GLY A 60 0.11 -1.83 1.10
C GLY A 60 0.23 -0.31 0.94
N VAL A 61 -0.83 0.42 1.24
CA VAL A 61 -0.85 1.89 1.31
C VAL A 61 -1.45 2.32 2.64
N ASN A 62 -0.75 3.17 3.39
CA ASN A 62 -1.22 3.73 4.65
C ASN A 62 -0.87 5.23 4.78
N CYS A 63 -1.06 5.81 5.96
CA CYS A 63 -0.81 7.23 6.21
C CYS A 63 0.68 7.63 6.16
N ASP A 64 1.60 6.68 6.33
CA ASP A 64 3.04 6.96 6.37
C ASP A 64 3.72 6.74 5.02
N GLY A 65 3.20 5.82 4.21
CA GLY A 65 3.77 5.48 2.91
C GLY A 65 3.17 4.24 2.27
N ILE A 66 4.05 3.48 1.59
CA ILE A 66 3.71 2.24 0.90
C ILE A 66 4.54 1.07 1.42
N MET A 67 4.02 -0.14 1.23
CA MET A 67 4.64 -1.38 1.71
C MET A 67 4.57 -2.45 0.62
N LEU A 68 5.65 -3.20 0.42
CA LEU A 68 5.66 -4.40 -0.41
C LEU A 68 5.52 -5.61 0.50
N ILE A 69 4.44 -6.38 0.33
CA ILE A 69 4.04 -7.42 1.28
C ILE A 69 3.93 -8.77 0.55
N LYS A 70 4.50 -9.82 1.12
CA LYS A 70 4.31 -11.19 0.62
C LYS A 70 2.87 -11.65 0.75
N ASN A 71 2.40 -12.42 -0.23
CA ASN A 71 1.00 -12.90 -0.21
C ASN A 71 0.78 -14.05 0.77
N ASP A 72 1.80 -14.83 1.03
CA ASP A 72 1.79 -16.10 1.76
C ASP A 72 1.70 -15.90 3.27
N ASP A 73 2.68 -15.22 3.87
CA ASP A 73 2.78 -15.00 5.32
C ASP A 73 2.49 -13.54 5.73
N LYS A 74 2.15 -12.68 4.76
CA LYS A 74 1.95 -11.24 4.97
C LYS A 74 3.20 -10.54 5.53
N PHE A 75 4.38 -11.12 5.32
CA PHE A 75 5.65 -10.51 5.69
C PHE A 75 5.92 -9.26 4.84
N VAL A 76 6.37 -8.19 5.50
CA VAL A 76 6.72 -6.93 4.84
C VAL A 76 8.14 -7.03 4.29
N LEU A 77 8.27 -7.04 2.97
CA LEU A 77 9.56 -7.07 2.28
C LEU A 77 10.27 -5.72 2.38
N ASN A 78 9.53 -4.65 2.12
CA ASN A 78 10.03 -3.28 2.09
C ASN A 78 8.92 -2.32 2.51
N GLU A 79 9.34 -1.22 3.12
CA GLU A 79 8.50 -0.07 3.43
C GLU A 79 9.19 1.17 2.88
N PHE A 80 8.41 2.06 2.28
CA PHE A 80 8.90 3.34 1.77
C PHE A 80 7.98 4.44 2.26
N ARG A 81 8.52 5.40 3.00
CA ARG A 81 7.76 6.59 3.41
C ARG A 81 7.47 7.45 2.20
N TYR A 82 6.41 8.24 2.24
CA TYR A 82 6.10 9.16 1.14
C TYR A 82 7.25 10.13 0.81
N GLN A 83 8.09 10.48 1.78
CA GLN A 83 9.27 11.33 1.59
C GLN A 83 10.38 10.65 0.78
N GLU A 84 10.39 9.32 0.69
CA GLU A 84 11.34 8.54 -0.10
C GLU A 84 10.85 8.31 -1.53
N ILE A 85 9.59 8.62 -1.81
CA ILE A 85 8.98 8.48 -3.14
C ILE A 85 9.22 9.78 -3.92
N GLU A 86 9.81 9.65 -5.09
CA GLU A 86 10.05 10.76 -6.02
C GLU A 86 8.80 11.04 -6.87
N SER A 87 8.24 9.99 -7.49
CA SER A 87 7.09 10.11 -8.38
C SER A 87 6.30 8.82 -8.46
N ILE A 88 5.01 8.94 -8.79
CA ILE A 88 4.13 7.81 -9.09
C ILE A 88 3.47 8.06 -10.43
N LEU A 89 3.71 7.18 -11.40
CA LEU A 89 3.12 7.26 -12.72
C LEU A 89 2.07 6.17 -12.89
N LEU A 90 0.85 6.57 -13.27
CA LEU A 90 -0.19 5.64 -13.71
C LEU A 90 -0.15 5.57 -15.23
N ASP A 91 0.05 4.38 -15.79
CA ASP A 91 -0.01 4.23 -17.25
C ASP A 91 -1.45 4.53 -17.71
N PRO A 92 -1.70 5.36 -18.75
CA PRO A 92 -3.07 5.67 -19.18
C PRO A 92 -3.74 4.50 -19.91
N SER A 93 -2.97 3.64 -20.59
CA SER A 93 -3.48 2.60 -21.49
C SER A 93 -3.48 1.22 -20.84
N ASP A 94 -2.43 0.91 -20.08
CA ASP A 94 -2.24 -0.39 -19.46
C ASP A 94 -2.53 -0.34 -17.95
N SER A 95 -2.70 -1.51 -17.34
CA SER A 95 -2.96 -1.66 -15.90
C SER A 95 -1.67 -1.56 -15.08
N PHE A 96 -0.80 -0.59 -15.36
CA PHE A 96 0.48 -0.42 -14.68
C PHE A 96 0.53 0.82 -13.78
N ILE A 97 1.20 0.66 -12.64
CA ILE A 97 1.65 1.73 -11.77
C ILE A 97 3.17 1.63 -11.63
N THR A 98 3.86 2.75 -11.84
CA THR A 98 5.30 2.87 -11.67
C THR A 98 5.60 3.77 -10.50
N ILE A 99 6.38 3.27 -9.54
CA ILE A 99 6.79 4.00 -8.34
C ILE A 99 8.30 4.20 -8.37
N THR A 100 8.70 5.46 -8.37
CA THR A 100 10.10 5.86 -8.40
C THR A 100 10.53 6.36 -7.03
N LEU A 101 11.64 5.85 -6.51
CA LEU A 101 12.22 6.31 -5.25
C LEU A 101 13.27 7.39 -5.47
N GLN A 102 13.41 8.30 -4.52
CA GLN A 102 14.42 9.35 -4.54
C GLN A 102 15.82 8.76 -4.62
N ARG A 103 16.68 9.42 -5.40
CA ARG A 103 18.10 9.08 -5.45
C ARG A 103 18.81 9.54 -4.18
N HIS A 104 19.22 8.60 -3.34
CA HIS A 104 20.13 8.90 -2.25
C HIS A 104 21.57 9.02 -2.77
N LEU A 105 22.30 10.06 -2.33
CA LEU A 105 23.67 10.36 -2.78
C LEU A 105 24.67 9.19 -2.60
N ASN A 106 24.36 8.26 -1.70
CA ASN A 106 25.20 7.10 -1.40
C ASN A 106 24.73 5.79 -2.07
N ASP A 107 23.55 5.79 -2.72
CA ASP A 107 23.03 4.62 -3.44
C ASP A 107 23.08 4.92 -4.94
N ASN A 108 23.96 4.22 -5.66
CA ASN A 108 24.11 4.39 -7.11
C ASN A 108 22.92 3.82 -7.89
N ASN A 109 22.00 3.12 -7.24
CA ASN A 109 20.83 2.53 -7.89
C ASN A 109 19.59 3.40 -7.67
N HIS A 110 19.17 4.07 -8.72
CA HIS A 110 17.82 4.59 -8.83
C HIS A 110 16.85 3.40 -8.84
N LYS A 111 16.00 3.28 -7.82
CA LYS A 111 15.06 2.17 -7.67
C LYS A 111 13.70 2.58 -8.22
N CYS A 112 13.25 1.82 -9.22
CA CYS A 112 11.96 2.00 -9.86
C CYS A 112 11.22 0.67 -9.81
N TYR A 113 9.98 0.71 -9.32
CA TYR A 113 9.12 -0.47 -9.20
C TYR A 113 7.93 -0.33 -10.15
N VAL A 114 7.73 -1.34 -11.00
CA VAL A 114 6.58 -1.40 -11.91
C VAL A 114 5.67 -2.53 -11.47
N PHE A 115 4.41 -2.20 -11.19
CA PHE A 115 3.39 -3.15 -10.78
C PHE A 115 2.22 -3.17 -11.75
N GLU A 116 1.70 -4.35 -12.03
CA GLU A 116 0.47 -4.58 -12.78
C GLU A 116 -0.70 -4.79 -11.81
N THR A 117 -1.79 -4.05 -12.00
CA THR A 117 -3.02 -4.17 -11.21
C THR A 117 -4.18 -3.43 -11.87
N ALA A 118 -5.38 -4.03 -11.79
CA ALA A 118 -6.61 -3.39 -12.21
C ALA A 118 -7.02 -2.19 -11.31
N GLN A 119 -6.41 -2.07 -10.11
CA GLN A 119 -6.76 -1.07 -9.10
C GLN A 119 -5.81 0.15 -9.09
N LYS A 120 -5.13 0.44 -10.21
CA LYS A 120 -4.10 1.50 -10.29
C LYS A 120 -4.65 2.88 -9.90
N ASN A 121 -5.92 3.16 -10.24
CA ASN A 121 -6.56 4.44 -10.01
C ASN A 121 -6.92 4.63 -8.54
N GLU A 122 -7.41 3.58 -7.88
CA GLU A 122 -7.71 3.57 -6.45
C GLU A 122 -6.43 3.73 -5.63
N ILE A 123 -5.36 3.01 -5.99
CA ILE A 123 -4.04 3.15 -5.36
C ILE A 123 -3.54 4.58 -5.49
N GLY A 124 -3.53 5.11 -6.71
CA GLY A 124 -3.06 6.46 -6.98
C GLY A 124 -3.88 7.53 -6.23
N SER A 125 -5.20 7.41 -6.22
CA SER A 125 -6.09 8.33 -5.51
C SER A 125 -5.89 8.29 -4.00
N LEU A 126 -5.68 7.09 -3.44
CA LEU A 126 -5.42 6.92 -2.01
C LEU A 126 -4.07 7.55 -1.62
N ILE A 127 -3.03 7.32 -2.42
CA ILE A 127 -1.72 7.93 -2.18
C ILE A 127 -1.81 9.46 -2.31
N ALA A 128 -2.48 9.99 -3.32
CA ALA A 128 -2.70 11.43 -3.47
C ALA A 128 -3.47 12.04 -2.29
N SER A 129 -4.39 11.28 -1.70
CA SER A 129 -5.15 11.71 -0.52
C SER A 129 -4.28 11.80 0.73
N TYR A 130 -3.32 10.87 0.91
CA TYR A 130 -2.38 10.91 2.03
C TYR A 130 -1.21 11.88 1.80
N CYS A 131 -0.73 12.01 0.57
CA CYS A 131 0.42 12.82 0.19
C CYS A 131 0.12 13.64 -1.07
N PRO A 132 -0.56 14.80 -0.95
CA PRO A 132 -0.96 15.61 -2.11
C PRO A 132 0.20 16.13 -2.95
N SER A 133 1.42 16.21 -2.41
CA SER A 133 2.61 16.59 -3.19
C SER A 133 2.97 15.57 -4.27
N LEU A 134 2.56 14.30 -4.11
CA LEU A 134 2.71 13.27 -5.14
C LEU A 134 1.57 13.30 -6.17
N ALA A 135 0.49 14.05 -5.92
CA ALA A 135 -0.66 14.13 -6.82
C ALA A 135 -0.32 14.79 -8.17
N GLY A 136 0.64 15.73 -8.19
CA GLY A 136 1.08 16.40 -9.43
C GLY A 136 1.75 15.46 -10.44
N TRP A 137 2.18 14.27 -10.00
CA TRP A 137 2.79 13.24 -10.84
C TRP A 137 1.83 12.12 -11.24
N LEU A 138 0.60 12.10 -10.70
CA LEU A 138 -0.53 11.38 -11.31
C LEU A 138 -0.95 12.08 -12.60
N THR A 139 -0.01 12.29 -13.52
CA THR A 139 -0.36 12.60 -14.90
C THR A 139 -1.04 11.37 -15.48
N GLU A 140 -2.36 11.45 -15.67
CA GLU A 140 -2.93 10.95 -16.92
C GLU A 140 -2.04 11.54 -18.01
N SER A 141 -1.17 10.72 -18.59
CA SER A 141 -0.31 11.17 -19.69
C SER A 141 -1.25 11.56 -20.83
N GLU A 142 -1.63 12.84 -20.89
CA GLU A 142 -2.23 13.42 -22.07
C GLU A 142 -1.19 13.24 -23.17
N ALA A 143 -1.44 12.25 -24.03
CA ALA A 143 -0.65 12.04 -25.23
C ALA A 143 -0.51 13.41 -25.93
N PRO A 144 0.70 13.81 -26.36
CA PRO A 144 0.89 15.10 -26.99
C PRO A 144 -0.04 15.17 -28.20
N GLN A 145 -1.06 16.03 -28.12
CA GLN A 145 -1.97 16.30 -29.23
C GLN A 145 -1.10 16.77 -30.38
N LYS A 146 -0.89 15.90 -31.38
CA LYS A 146 -0.26 16.27 -32.64
C LYS A 146 -1.07 17.45 -33.17
N LYS A 147 -0.50 18.66 -33.10
CA LYS A 147 -1.03 19.82 -33.83
C LYS A 147 -0.99 19.45 -35.29
N VAL A 148 -2.13 19.03 -35.83
CA VAL A 148 -2.35 18.96 -37.27
C VAL A 148 -2.26 20.41 -37.75
N LYS A 149 -1.16 20.75 -38.42
CA LYS A 149 -1.05 21.97 -39.21
C LYS A 149 -2.13 21.88 -40.30
N GLY A 150 -3.24 22.57 -40.09
CA GLY A 150 -4.27 22.80 -41.08
C GLY A 150 -4.10 24.18 -41.70
N GLN A 151 -3.77 24.17 -42.99
CA GLN A 151 -4.02 25.14 -44.08
C GLN A 151 -3.60 26.60 -43.89
#